data_AF-A0A520H7L7-F1
#
_entry.id   AF-A0A520H7L7-F1
#
_cell.length_a   1.000
_cell.length_b   1.000
_cell.length_c   1.000
_cell.angle_alpha   90.00
_cell.angle_beta   90.00
_cell.angle_gamma   90.00
#
_symmetry.space_group_name_H-M   'P 1'
#
loop_
_entity.id
_entity.type
_entity.pdbx_description
1 polymer ?
#
loop_
_entity_poly.entity_id
_entity_poly.type
_entity_poly.pdbx_seq_one_letter_code
_entity_poly.pdbx_strand_id
1 'polypeptide(L)'
;MSADHEKSQVLNVMIKQEPLDTRRAVGILSVVKEMGADFEKNNLLKQFSSQLKDSVTAEAYLQVVKSMDGDFERARALENMLSQPLSANIFHEIASIAGTLLGNHEKSELLKKMLDRSGQDNQRVGRVLMVVHDMDGEFEKVNILKKIAEKQYVTEDEWVALINEAGSINNDFEKSNLLTHIAGRMPRTD
;
A
#
# COMPACT_ATOMS: atom_id res chain seq x y z
N MET A 1 7.36 -25.52 -17.95
CA MET A 1 8.17 -24.47 -17.31
C MET A 1 8.09 -23.26 -18.24
N SER A 2 7.74 -22.07 -17.74
CA SER A 2 7.48 -20.90 -18.57
C SER A 2 8.74 -20.06 -18.72
N ALA A 3 8.88 -19.36 -19.86
CA ALA A 3 10.02 -18.47 -20.15
C ALA A 3 10.34 -17.50 -19.00
N ASP A 4 9.31 -17.01 -18.31
CA ASP A 4 9.48 -16.10 -17.18
C ASP A 4 9.97 -16.80 -15.90
N HIS A 5 9.62 -18.06 -15.69
CA HIS A 5 10.17 -18.85 -14.61
C HIS A 5 11.68 -19.05 -14.80
N GLU A 6 12.14 -19.39 -16.00
CA GLU A 6 13.58 -19.52 -16.25
C GLU A 6 14.31 -18.18 -16.11
N LYS A 7 13.76 -17.09 -16.64
CA LYS A 7 14.30 -15.73 -16.43
C LYS A 7 14.40 -15.38 -14.95
N SER A 8 13.37 -15.69 -14.16
CA SER A 8 13.32 -15.47 -12.71
C SER A 8 14.45 -16.21 -11.99
N GLN A 9 14.75 -17.45 -12.37
CA GLN A 9 15.87 -18.19 -11.80
C GLN A 9 17.22 -17.51 -12.09
N VAL A 10 17.44 -17.09 -13.33
CA VAL A 10 18.69 -16.40 -13.73
C VAL A 10 18.86 -15.08 -12.98
N LEU A 11 17.81 -14.24 -12.93
CA LEU A 11 17.85 -12.96 -12.24
C LEU A 11 18.08 -13.13 -10.74
N ASN A 12 17.48 -14.14 -10.10
CA ASN A 12 17.72 -14.46 -8.70
C ASN A 12 19.20 -14.81 -8.42
N VAL A 13 19.86 -15.52 -9.33
CA VAL A 13 21.30 -15.80 -9.20
C VAL A 13 22.11 -14.50 -9.30
N MET A 14 21.80 -13.64 -10.28
CA MET A 14 22.49 -12.36 -10.46
C MET A 14 22.34 -11.42 -9.24
N ILE A 15 21.16 -11.41 -8.63
CA ILE A 15 20.85 -10.63 -7.41
C ILE A 15 21.71 -11.10 -6.22
N LYS A 16 21.96 -12.41 -6.10
CA LYS A 16 22.62 -13.01 -4.93
C LYS A 16 24.15 -13.00 -4.99
N GLN A 17 24.72 -13.02 -6.19
CA GLN A 17 26.16 -13.22 -6.36
C GLN A 17 27.00 -11.96 -6.12
N GLU A 18 26.41 -10.77 -6.26
CA GLU A 18 27.16 -9.52 -6.19
C GLU A 18 26.33 -8.41 -5.53
N PRO A 19 26.99 -7.39 -4.95
CA PRO A 19 26.29 -6.23 -4.42
C PRO A 19 25.42 -5.54 -5.48
N LEU A 20 24.15 -5.35 -5.15
CA LEU A 20 23.19 -4.60 -5.95
C LEU A 20 23.34 -3.10 -5.65
N ASP A 21 24.19 -2.43 -6.42
CA ASP A 21 24.15 -0.98 -6.53
C ASP A 21 22.89 -0.50 -7.27
N THR A 22 22.60 0.80 -7.18
CA THR A 22 21.42 1.43 -7.79
C THR A 22 21.31 1.13 -9.29
N ARG A 23 22.41 1.24 -10.05
CA ARG A 23 22.40 1.06 -11.51
C ARG A 23 21.99 -0.36 -11.88
N ARG A 24 22.57 -1.35 -11.20
CA ARG A 24 22.26 -2.76 -11.42
C ARG A 24 20.85 -3.11 -10.96
N ALA A 25 20.43 -2.59 -9.80
CA ALA A 25 19.10 -2.83 -9.29
C ALA A 25 18.04 -2.33 -10.29
N VAL A 26 18.19 -1.09 -10.79
CA VAL A 26 17.33 -0.52 -11.82
C VAL A 26 17.37 -1.34 -13.11
N GLY A 27 18.57 -1.78 -13.55
CA GLY A 27 18.71 -2.61 -14.74
C GLY A 27 17.95 -3.94 -14.64
N ILE A 28 18.04 -4.61 -13.49
CA ILE A 28 17.29 -5.86 -13.25
C ILE A 28 15.79 -5.56 -13.19
N LEU A 29 15.36 -4.55 -12.43
CA LEU A 29 13.94 -4.18 -12.34
C LEU A 29 13.34 -3.82 -13.71
N SER A 30 14.13 -3.22 -14.61
CA SER A 30 13.70 -2.99 -16.00
C SER A 30 13.42 -4.29 -16.74
N VAL A 31 14.20 -5.35 -16.52
CA VAL A 31 13.93 -6.67 -17.12
C VAL A 31 12.71 -7.32 -16.47
N VAL A 32 12.56 -7.19 -15.14
CA VAL A 32 11.40 -7.72 -14.40
C VAL A 32 10.10 -7.08 -14.88
N LYS A 33 10.10 -5.77 -15.14
CA LYS A 33 8.94 -5.02 -15.65
C LYS A 33 8.34 -5.64 -16.91
N GLU A 34 9.20 -6.13 -17.81
CA GLU A 34 8.83 -6.72 -19.12
C GLU A 34 8.42 -8.20 -19.04
N MET A 35 8.50 -8.84 -17.87
CA MET A 35 7.98 -10.19 -17.69
C MET A 35 6.44 -10.18 -17.73
N GLY A 36 5.83 -11.30 -18.13
CA GLY A 36 4.37 -11.45 -18.13
C GLY A 36 3.83 -12.02 -16.81
N ALA A 37 4.57 -12.91 -16.17
CA ALA A 37 4.10 -13.58 -14.95
C ALA A 37 4.26 -12.71 -13.69
N ASP A 38 3.17 -12.14 -13.19
CA ASP A 38 3.19 -11.28 -11.99
C ASP A 38 3.66 -12.01 -10.73
N PHE A 39 3.36 -13.30 -10.61
CA PHE A 39 3.89 -14.13 -9.53
C PHE A 39 5.43 -14.14 -9.53
N GLU A 40 6.05 -14.27 -10.70
CA GLU A 40 7.50 -14.25 -10.85
C GLU A 40 8.06 -12.85 -10.60
N LYS A 41 7.41 -11.80 -11.11
CA LYS A 41 7.77 -10.41 -10.78
C LYS A 41 7.78 -10.20 -9.27
N ASN A 42 6.72 -10.59 -8.56
CA ASN A 42 6.60 -10.41 -7.12
C ASN A 42 7.72 -11.16 -6.37
N ASN A 43 8.04 -12.40 -6.76
CA ASN A 43 9.13 -13.17 -6.16
C ASN A 43 10.51 -12.50 -6.32
N LEU A 44 10.76 -11.89 -7.47
CA LEU A 44 11.99 -11.11 -7.70
C LEU A 44 11.98 -9.81 -6.89
N LEU A 45 10.86 -9.09 -6.86
CA LEU A 45 10.71 -7.86 -6.09
C LEU A 45 11.01 -8.05 -4.59
N LYS A 46 10.67 -9.20 -4.00
CA LYS A 46 11.02 -9.52 -2.60
C LYS A 46 12.52 -9.41 -2.29
N GLN A 47 13.39 -9.55 -3.29
CA GLN A 47 14.84 -9.49 -3.10
C GLN A 47 15.40 -8.06 -2.97
N PHE A 48 14.62 -7.02 -3.27
CA PHE A 48 15.10 -5.64 -3.35
C PHE A 48 14.97 -4.83 -2.05
N SER A 49 14.54 -5.45 -0.95
CA SER A 49 14.24 -4.75 0.32
C SER A 49 15.36 -3.81 0.78
N SER A 50 16.61 -4.24 0.69
CA SER A 50 17.78 -3.44 1.10
C SER A 50 18.10 -2.26 0.18
N GLN A 51 17.63 -2.29 -1.07
CA GLN A 51 17.84 -1.24 -2.07
C GLN A 51 16.72 -0.19 -2.03
N LEU A 52 15.57 -0.47 -1.41
CA LEU A 52 14.42 0.44 -1.38
C LEU A 52 14.67 1.76 -0.62
N LYS A 53 15.78 1.88 0.10
CA LYS A 53 16.24 3.16 0.69
C LYS A 53 16.71 4.17 -0.36
N ASP A 54 17.13 3.69 -1.53
CA ASP A 54 17.51 4.50 -2.67
C ASP A 54 16.25 4.85 -3.47
N SER A 55 15.98 6.15 -3.64
CA SER A 55 14.73 6.61 -4.25
C SER A 55 14.60 6.18 -5.71
N VAL A 56 15.71 6.16 -6.46
CA VAL A 56 15.73 5.74 -7.87
C VAL A 56 15.33 4.27 -7.99
N THR A 57 15.85 3.41 -7.10
CA THR A 57 15.49 1.99 -7.07
C THR A 57 14.06 1.78 -6.60
N ALA A 58 13.59 2.55 -5.61
CA ALA A 58 12.20 2.49 -5.14
C ALA A 58 11.20 2.91 -6.24
N GLU A 59 11.53 3.93 -7.03
CA GLU A 59 10.74 4.35 -8.19
C GLU A 59 10.70 3.26 -9.27
N ALA A 60 11.86 2.67 -9.62
CA ALA A 60 11.93 1.57 -10.57
C ALA A 60 11.12 0.34 -10.09
N TYR A 61 11.15 0.05 -8.78
CA TYR A 61 10.34 -1.01 -8.17
C TYR A 61 8.84 -0.73 -8.37
N LEU A 62 8.39 0.50 -8.09
CA LEU A 62 6.98 0.88 -8.29
C LEU A 62 6.56 0.79 -9.76
N GLN A 63 7.46 1.03 -10.72
CA GLN A 63 7.17 0.83 -12.14
C GLN A 63 6.92 -0.64 -12.49
N VAL A 64 7.58 -1.59 -11.82
CA VAL A 64 7.26 -3.02 -11.94
C VAL A 64 5.88 -3.30 -11.36
N VAL A 65 5.55 -2.75 -10.19
CA VAL A 65 4.22 -2.94 -9.58
C VAL A 65 3.11 -2.35 -10.47
N LYS A 66 3.34 -1.21 -11.11
CA LYS A 66 2.42 -0.60 -12.07
C LYS A 66 2.26 -1.41 -13.37
N SER A 67 3.19 -2.32 -13.69
CA SER A 67 3.09 -3.22 -14.86
C SER A 67 2.50 -4.59 -14.55
N MET A 68 2.03 -4.81 -13.32
CA MET A 68 1.32 -6.04 -12.93
C MET A 68 -0.18 -5.89 -13.16
N ASP A 69 -0.82 -6.98 -13.58
CA ASP A 69 -2.26 -7.08 -13.78
C ASP A 69 -2.97 -7.61 -12.52
N GLY A 70 -2.33 -8.51 -11.78
CA GLY A 70 -2.90 -9.16 -10.60
C GLY A 70 -2.88 -8.29 -9.34
N ASP A 71 -4.04 -7.93 -8.81
CA ASP A 71 -4.14 -7.11 -7.59
C ASP A 71 -3.51 -7.78 -6.35
N PHE A 72 -3.59 -9.11 -6.26
CA PHE A 72 -2.96 -9.86 -5.18
C PHE A 72 -1.44 -9.66 -5.20
N GLU A 73 -0.80 -9.83 -6.35
CA GLU A 73 0.64 -9.62 -6.53
C GLU A 73 1.04 -8.15 -6.33
N ARG A 74 0.23 -7.21 -6.82
CA ARG A 74 0.44 -5.77 -6.63
C ARG A 74 0.43 -5.41 -5.14
N ALA A 75 -0.63 -5.81 -4.43
CA ALA A 75 -0.77 -5.54 -3.01
C ALA A 75 0.39 -6.14 -2.21
N ARG A 76 0.76 -7.40 -2.48
CA ARG A 76 1.90 -8.05 -1.82
C ARG A 76 3.24 -7.37 -2.09
N ALA A 77 3.45 -6.84 -3.29
CA ALA A 77 4.65 -6.09 -3.63
C ALA A 77 4.71 -4.73 -2.90
N LEU A 78 3.58 -4.02 -2.79
CA LEU A 78 3.47 -2.76 -2.04
C LEU A 78 3.62 -2.97 -0.53
N GLU A 79 3.02 -4.04 -0.01
CA GLU A 79 3.18 -4.48 1.37
C GLU A 79 4.63 -4.77 1.76
N ASN A 80 5.43 -5.28 0.81
CA ASN A 80 6.87 -5.48 0.99
C ASN A 80 7.59 -4.12 1.09
N MET A 81 7.25 -3.14 0.25
CA MET A 81 7.81 -1.78 0.38
C MET A 81 7.44 -1.14 1.72
N LEU A 82 6.18 -1.32 2.17
CA LEU A 82 5.72 -0.79 3.46
C LEU A 82 6.46 -1.41 4.66
N SER A 83 7.18 -2.53 4.50
CA SER A 83 8.03 -3.09 5.56
C SER A 83 9.38 -2.38 5.72
N GLN A 84 9.75 -1.49 4.79
CA GLN A 84 11.04 -0.78 4.77
C GLN A 84 10.86 0.71 5.06
N PRO A 85 11.88 1.45 5.56
CA PRO A 85 11.79 2.92 5.62
C PRO A 85 11.49 3.51 4.24
N LEU A 86 10.48 4.38 4.12
CA LEU A 86 10.13 5.05 2.86
C LEU A 86 10.15 6.57 3.03
N SER A 87 10.45 7.27 1.95
CA SER A 87 10.19 8.70 1.85
C SER A 87 8.68 8.98 1.75
N ALA A 88 8.28 10.22 2.03
CA ALA A 88 6.89 10.66 1.86
C ALA A 88 6.39 10.50 0.42
N ASN A 89 7.25 10.77 -0.58
CA ASN A 89 6.90 10.61 -2.00
C ASN A 89 6.63 9.15 -2.36
N ILE A 90 7.44 8.20 -1.86
CA ILE A 90 7.20 6.78 -2.12
C ILE A 90 5.92 6.31 -1.42
N PHE A 91 5.65 6.80 -0.21
CA PHE A 91 4.38 6.52 0.47
C PHE A 91 3.16 7.07 -0.30
N HIS A 92 3.28 8.28 -0.86
CA HIS A 92 2.28 8.87 -1.76
C HIS A 92 2.01 7.97 -2.97
N GLU A 93 3.06 7.53 -3.66
CA GLU A 93 2.93 6.66 -4.83
C GLU A 93 2.28 5.31 -4.47
N ILE A 94 2.59 4.74 -3.31
CA ILE A 94 1.91 3.52 -2.82
C ILE A 94 0.41 3.78 -2.64
N ALA A 95 0.02 4.91 -2.04
CA ALA A 95 -1.40 5.28 -1.89
C ALA A 95 -2.10 5.41 -3.25
N SER A 96 -1.43 6.06 -4.21
CA SER A 96 -1.96 6.22 -5.57
C SER A 96 -2.18 4.88 -6.26
N ILE A 97 -1.22 3.95 -6.17
CA ILE A 97 -1.38 2.61 -6.74
C ILE A 97 -2.47 1.83 -6.01
N ALA A 98 -2.56 1.94 -4.68
CA ALA A 98 -3.61 1.30 -3.89
C ALA A 98 -5.01 1.69 -4.37
N GLY A 99 -5.22 2.97 -4.74
CA GLY A 99 -6.49 3.44 -5.32
C GLY A 99 -6.88 2.75 -6.62
N THR A 100 -5.91 2.30 -7.40
CA THR A 100 -6.12 1.60 -8.68
C THR A 100 -6.29 0.08 -8.56
N LEU A 101 -6.27 -0.48 -7.34
CA LEU A 101 -6.64 -1.89 -7.12
C LEU A 101 -8.15 -2.06 -7.32
N LEU A 102 -8.57 -3.14 -7.96
CA LEU A 102 -9.99 -3.49 -8.15
C LEU A 102 -10.50 -4.35 -6.98
N GLY A 103 -9.65 -5.22 -6.43
CA GLY A 103 -9.95 -6.04 -5.27
C GLY A 103 -10.11 -5.22 -3.99
N ASN A 104 -11.35 -5.11 -3.47
CA ASN A 104 -11.63 -4.39 -2.22
C ASN A 104 -10.89 -5.02 -1.01
N HIS A 105 -10.75 -6.35 -0.99
CA HIS A 105 -10.05 -7.06 0.07
C HIS A 105 -8.56 -6.68 0.11
N GLU A 106 -7.86 -6.84 -1.02
CA GLU A 106 -6.44 -6.50 -1.16
C GLU A 106 -6.18 -5.02 -0.87
N LYS A 107 -7.05 -4.14 -1.40
CA LYS A 107 -7.01 -2.70 -1.12
C LYS A 107 -7.18 -2.42 0.37
N SER A 108 -8.15 -3.05 1.03
CA SER A 108 -8.40 -2.87 2.47
C SER A 108 -7.20 -3.29 3.32
N GLU A 109 -6.64 -4.48 3.08
CA GLU A 109 -5.48 -4.97 3.83
C GLU A 109 -4.25 -4.09 3.63
N LEU A 110 -4.01 -3.62 2.40
CA LEU A 110 -2.93 -2.69 2.10
C LEU A 110 -3.11 -1.36 2.86
N LEU A 111 -4.30 -0.75 2.82
CA LEU A 111 -4.59 0.51 3.50
C LEU A 111 -4.48 0.38 5.03
N LYS A 112 -4.93 -0.74 5.60
CA LYS A 112 -4.73 -1.04 7.03
C LYS A 112 -3.23 -1.10 7.36
N LYS A 113 -2.41 -1.71 6.51
CA LYS A 113 -0.95 -1.76 6.71
C LYS A 113 -0.30 -0.39 6.57
N MET A 114 -0.79 0.45 5.65
CA MET A 114 -0.36 1.85 5.53
C MET A 114 -0.65 2.65 6.80
N LEU A 115 -1.79 2.40 7.45
CA LEU A 115 -2.13 3.01 8.73
C LEU A 115 -1.22 2.52 9.87
N ASP A 116 -0.79 1.25 9.86
CA ASP A 116 0.04 0.65 10.92
C ASP A 116 1.52 1.06 10.89
N ARG A 117 1.94 1.75 9.84
CA ARG A 117 3.28 2.30 9.75
C ARG A 117 3.55 3.34 10.82
N SER A 118 4.60 3.12 11.61
CA SER A 118 5.22 4.14 12.46
C SER A 118 6.01 5.14 11.61
N GLY A 119 6.08 6.40 12.05
CA GLY A 119 6.74 7.49 11.31
C GLY A 119 6.04 8.83 11.48
N GLN A 120 6.63 9.92 10.97
CA GLN A 120 6.12 11.29 11.10
C GLN A 120 5.29 11.77 9.88
N ASP A 121 4.84 10.87 9.01
CA ASP A 121 3.94 11.29 7.93
C ASP A 121 2.58 11.68 8.52
N ASN A 122 2.40 13.00 8.64
CA ASN A 122 1.19 13.66 9.13
C ASN A 122 0.05 13.66 8.11
N GLN A 123 0.27 13.11 6.91
CA GLN A 123 -0.74 13.00 5.86
C GLN A 123 -1.23 11.56 5.66
N ARG A 124 -0.78 10.59 6.46
CA ARG A 124 -1.16 9.17 6.29
C ARG A 124 -2.66 8.95 6.33
N VAL A 125 -3.34 9.48 7.34
CA VAL A 125 -4.80 9.29 7.47
C VAL A 125 -5.50 9.95 6.29
N GLY A 126 -5.15 11.19 5.95
CA GLY A 126 -5.72 11.89 4.79
C GLY A 126 -5.53 11.12 3.47
N ARG A 127 -4.35 10.55 3.24
CA ARG A 127 -4.08 9.72 2.05
C ARG A 127 -4.89 8.45 2.00
N VAL A 128 -5.03 7.77 3.15
CA VAL A 128 -5.86 6.57 3.25
C VAL A 128 -7.33 6.91 3.06
N LEU A 129 -7.83 7.99 3.68
CA LEU A 129 -9.20 8.46 3.51
C LEU A 129 -9.53 8.79 2.05
N MET A 130 -8.61 9.42 1.32
CA MET A 130 -8.79 9.68 -0.11
C MET A 130 -8.97 8.39 -0.91
N VAL A 131 -8.23 7.32 -0.59
CA VAL A 131 -8.44 6.03 -1.25
C VAL A 131 -9.76 5.38 -0.81
N VAL A 132 -10.11 5.46 0.49
CA VAL A 132 -11.36 4.91 1.05
C VAL A 132 -12.58 5.56 0.40
N HIS A 133 -12.53 6.86 0.13
CA HIS A 133 -13.60 7.61 -0.51
C HIS A 133 -14.06 6.94 -1.81
N ASP A 134 -13.10 6.57 -2.67
CA ASP A 134 -13.33 5.97 -3.99
C ASP A 134 -13.54 4.44 -3.95
N MET A 135 -13.61 3.80 -2.78
CA MET A 135 -13.88 2.36 -2.69
C MET A 135 -15.38 2.05 -2.89
N ASP A 136 -15.70 0.86 -3.39
CA ASP A 136 -17.09 0.40 -3.49
C ASP A 136 -17.51 -0.48 -2.30
N GLY A 137 -16.56 -1.18 -1.67
CA GLY A 137 -16.83 -2.14 -0.59
C GLY A 137 -17.12 -1.47 0.76
N GLU A 138 -18.40 -1.27 1.12
CA GLU A 138 -18.79 -0.61 2.38
C GLU A 138 -18.26 -1.33 3.62
N PHE A 139 -18.27 -2.67 3.61
CA PHE A 139 -17.73 -3.47 4.72
C PHE A 139 -16.23 -3.19 4.91
N GLU A 140 -15.47 -3.18 3.83
CA GLU A 140 -14.05 -2.85 3.84
C GLU A 140 -13.81 -1.40 4.27
N LYS A 141 -14.60 -0.43 3.75
CA LYS A 141 -14.54 0.98 4.18
C LYS A 141 -14.69 1.09 5.69
N VAL A 142 -15.78 0.56 6.23
CA VAL A 142 -16.11 0.65 7.67
C VAL A 142 -14.97 0.08 8.52
N ASN A 143 -14.38 -1.03 8.11
CA ASN A 143 -13.25 -1.63 8.85
C ASN A 143 -12.00 -0.74 8.83
N ILE A 144 -11.72 -0.05 7.72
CA ILE A 144 -10.60 0.91 7.64
C ILE A 144 -10.90 2.15 8.49
N LEU A 145 -12.11 2.69 8.41
CA LEU A 145 -12.53 3.87 9.16
C LEU A 145 -12.51 3.63 10.68
N LYS A 146 -12.98 2.46 11.15
CA LYS A 146 -12.82 2.04 12.55
C LYS A 146 -11.33 2.01 12.94
N LYS A 147 -10.47 1.43 12.12
CA LYS A 147 -9.03 1.37 12.39
C LYS A 147 -8.38 2.77 12.48
N ILE A 148 -8.85 3.75 11.71
CA ILE A 148 -8.41 5.15 11.85
C ILE A 148 -8.81 5.69 13.23
N ALA A 149 -10.07 5.50 13.65
CA ALA A 149 -10.55 5.93 14.96
C ALA A 149 -9.78 5.32 16.14
N GLU A 150 -9.19 4.13 15.96
CA GLU A 150 -8.41 3.44 16.99
C GLU A 150 -6.95 3.92 17.09
N LYS A 151 -6.50 4.82 16.20
CA LYS A 151 -5.14 5.36 16.25
C LYS A 151 -4.97 6.28 17.46
N GLN A 152 -3.81 6.18 18.09
CA GLN A 152 -3.45 7.00 19.26
C GLN A 152 -3.40 8.50 18.94
N TYR A 153 -3.03 8.86 17.71
CA TYR A 153 -2.91 10.25 17.26
C TYR A 153 -3.76 10.42 16.00
N VAL A 154 -4.87 11.13 16.17
CA VAL A 154 -5.76 11.60 15.10
C VAL A 154 -6.01 13.07 15.41
N THR A 155 -5.62 13.95 14.49
CA THR A 155 -5.82 15.40 14.59
C THR A 155 -7.30 15.76 14.48
N GLU A 156 -7.67 16.98 14.88
CA GLU A 156 -9.04 17.46 14.74
C GLU A 156 -9.52 17.43 13.28
N ASP A 157 -8.70 17.88 12.33
CA ASP A 157 -9.00 17.81 10.90
C ASP A 157 -9.19 16.37 10.40
N GLU A 158 -8.39 15.42 10.90
CA GLU A 158 -8.55 14.00 10.56
C GLU A 158 -9.81 13.40 11.18
N TRP A 159 -10.22 13.81 12.39
CA TRP A 159 -11.51 13.43 12.98
C TRP A 159 -12.69 13.96 12.17
N VAL A 160 -12.63 15.23 11.75
CA VAL A 160 -13.66 15.83 10.89
C VAL A 160 -13.75 15.08 9.56
N ALA A 161 -12.61 14.79 8.92
CA ALA A 161 -12.57 14.04 7.68
C ALA A 161 -13.14 12.61 7.85
N LEU A 162 -12.81 11.94 8.96
CA LEU A 162 -13.32 10.61 9.29
C LEU A 162 -14.85 10.60 9.49
N ILE A 163 -15.40 11.61 10.18
CA ILE A 163 -16.86 11.74 10.39
C ILE A 163 -17.57 12.01 9.07
N ASN A 164 -17.00 12.89 8.23
CA ASN A 164 -17.54 13.18 6.90
C ASN A 164 -17.57 11.91 6.04
N GLU A 165 -16.51 11.12 6.06
CA GLU A 165 -16.44 9.86 5.31
C GLU A 165 -17.42 8.81 5.87
N ALA A 166 -17.67 8.76 7.18
CA ALA A 166 -18.73 7.92 7.75
C ALA A 166 -20.13 8.26 7.19
N GLY A 167 -20.33 9.51 6.76
CA GLY A 167 -21.54 9.95 6.06
C GLY A 167 -21.74 9.33 4.68
N SER A 168 -20.67 8.87 4.02
CA SER A 168 -20.71 8.25 2.68
C SER A 168 -21.23 6.81 2.67
N ILE A 169 -21.27 6.15 3.84
CA ILE A 169 -21.79 4.78 4.00
C ILE A 169 -23.30 4.77 3.75
N ASN A 170 -23.82 3.92 2.86
CA ASN A 170 -25.26 3.90 2.58
C ASN A 170 -26.02 2.98 3.54
N ASN A 171 -25.41 1.88 3.97
CA ASN A 171 -26.04 0.99 4.93
C ASN A 171 -26.16 1.64 6.33
N ASP A 172 -27.40 1.91 6.76
CA ASP A 172 -27.67 2.59 8.04
C ASP A 172 -27.17 1.81 9.27
N PHE A 173 -27.20 0.48 9.22
CA PHE A 173 -26.67 -0.35 10.31
C PHE A 173 -25.15 -0.22 10.41
N GLU A 174 -24.43 -0.32 9.30
CA GLU A 174 -22.98 -0.12 9.26
C GLU A 174 -22.58 1.31 9.63
N LYS A 175 -23.30 2.31 9.12
CA LYS A 175 -23.11 3.72 9.47
C LYS A 175 -23.31 3.95 10.98
N SER A 176 -24.40 3.46 11.55
CA SER A 176 -24.68 3.58 12.99
C SER A 176 -23.60 2.92 13.83
N ASN A 177 -23.16 1.71 13.45
CA ASN A 177 -22.08 1.00 14.12
C ASN A 177 -20.75 1.76 14.03
N LEU A 178 -20.44 2.35 12.87
CA LEU A 178 -19.22 3.13 12.65
C LEU A 178 -19.25 4.42 13.48
N LEU A 179 -20.32 5.21 13.42
CA LEU A 179 -20.46 6.45 14.18
C LEU A 179 -20.42 6.22 15.68
N THR A 180 -21.05 5.14 16.17
CA THR A 180 -20.96 4.74 17.58
C THR A 180 -19.53 4.40 17.98
N HIS A 181 -18.80 3.69 17.10
CA HIS A 181 -17.39 3.37 17.34
C HIS A 181 -16.51 4.64 17.37
N ILE A 182 -16.69 5.55 16.40
CA ILE A 182 -16.00 6.84 16.34
C ILE A 182 -16.26 7.66 17.60
N ALA A 183 -17.52 7.78 18.02
CA ALA A 183 -17.90 8.51 19.24
C ALA A 183 -17.23 7.96 20.52
N GLY A 184 -17.04 6.65 20.61
CA GLY A 184 -16.36 6.02 21.74
C GLY A 184 -14.84 6.25 21.78
N ARG A 185 -14.22 6.71 20.68
CA ARG A 185 -12.78 6.92 20.55
C ARG A 185 -12.37 8.39 20.51
N MET A 186 -13.30 9.28 20.13
CA MET A 186 -13.00 10.71 20.07
C MET A 186 -12.53 11.26 21.42
N PRO A 187 -11.53 12.16 21.42
CA PRO A 187 -11.14 12.86 22.64
C PRO A 187 -12.32 13.67 23.16
N ARG A 188 -12.49 13.71 24.47
CA ARG A 188 -13.45 14.64 25.09
C ARG A 188 -12.91 16.04 24.88
N THR A 189 -13.71 16.91 24.28
CA THR A 189 -13.46 18.35 24.32
C THR A 189 -13.70 18.83 25.75
N ASP A 190 -12.75 19.60 26.29
CA ASP A 190 -12.92 20.33 27.56
C ASP A 190 -13.98 21.44 27.44
#